data_AF-A0A348WIF7-F1
#
_entry.id   AF-A0A348WIF7-F1
#
_cell.length_a   1.000
_cell.length_b   1.000
_cell.length_c   1.000
_cell.angle_alpha   90.00
_cell.angle_beta   90.00
_cell.angle_gamma   90.00
#
_symmetry.space_group_name_H-M   'P 1'
#
loop_
_entity.id
_entity.type
_entity.pdbx_description
1 polymer ?
#
loop_
_entity_poly.entity_id
_entity_poly.type
_entity_poly.pdbx_seq_one_letter_code
_entity_poly.pdbx_strand_id
1 'polypeptide(L)'
;GKQVAMHIAATNPAALNEAELDPAVVEKEKQVQIDIARESGKPDAVIEKMIVGRMKKFMSEVTLLGQSFVINPDLTVEAAAKEAGAEIVGFVRLEVGEGIEVEKEDFAAEVAKAAQG
;
A
#
# COMPACT_ATOMS: atom_id res chain seq x y z
N GLY A 1 3.73 18.72 -7.33
CA GLY A 1 2.52 19.08 -6.55
C GLY A 1 1.30 18.30 -6.98
N LYS A 2 0.44 18.87 -7.84
CA LYS A 2 -0.88 18.29 -8.22
C LYS A 2 -0.83 16.81 -8.65
N GLN A 3 0.09 16.45 -9.55
CA GLN A 3 0.18 15.10 -10.06
C GLN A 3 0.59 14.08 -8.99
N VAL A 4 1.48 14.46 -8.08
CA VAL A 4 1.88 13.64 -6.92
C VAL A 4 0.70 13.47 -5.96
N ALA A 5 -0.08 14.53 -5.71
CA ALA A 5 -1.30 14.43 -4.89
C ALA A 5 -2.35 13.50 -5.51
N MET A 6 -2.53 13.53 -6.83
CA MET A 6 -3.41 12.58 -7.54
C MET A 6 -2.90 11.15 -7.41
N HIS A 7 -1.58 10.94 -7.52
CA HIS A 7 -0.98 9.63 -7.32
C HIS A 7 -1.21 9.11 -5.90
N ILE A 8 -0.98 9.92 -4.87
CA ILE A 8 -1.23 9.57 -3.46
C ILE A 8 -2.70 9.20 -3.25
N ALA A 9 -3.63 9.99 -3.80
CA ALA A 9 -5.06 9.71 -3.69
C ALA A 9 -5.43 8.34 -4.27
N ALA A 10 -4.82 7.97 -5.40
CA ALA A 10 -5.09 6.73 -6.12
C ALA A 10 -4.41 5.48 -5.53
N THR A 11 -3.21 5.64 -4.96
CA THR A 11 -2.37 4.49 -4.54
C THR A 11 -2.35 4.25 -3.04
N ASN A 12 -2.79 5.22 -2.23
CA ASN A 12 -2.83 5.13 -0.77
C ASN A 12 -1.51 4.59 -0.15
N PRO A 13 -0.36 5.23 -0.41
CA PRO A 13 0.91 4.80 0.17
C PRO A 13 0.85 4.87 1.70
N ALA A 14 1.44 3.89 2.37
CA ALA A 14 1.44 3.79 3.83
C ALA A 14 2.48 4.71 4.48
N ALA A 15 3.57 5.03 3.77
CA ALA A 15 4.65 5.89 4.26
C ALA A 15 5.33 6.63 3.10
N LEU A 16 6.12 7.65 3.41
CA LEU A 16 6.92 8.36 2.40
C LEU A 16 8.04 7.47 1.85
N ASN A 17 8.77 6.80 2.75
CA ASN A 17 9.93 5.96 2.48
C ASN A 17 10.03 4.83 3.53
N GLU A 18 11.01 3.94 3.39
CA GLU A 18 11.20 2.80 4.30
C GLU A 18 11.48 3.21 5.76
N ALA A 19 12.11 4.38 5.98
CA ALA A 19 12.44 4.85 7.32
C ALA A 19 11.23 5.40 8.10
N GLU A 20 10.18 5.79 7.38
CA GLU A 20 8.92 6.30 7.95
C GLU A 20 7.85 5.21 8.11
N LEU A 21 8.13 3.99 7.67
CA LEU A 21 7.20 2.87 7.79
C LEU A 21 7.25 2.29 9.21
N ASP A 22 6.08 1.93 9.76
CA ASP A 22 6.00 1.26 11.06
C ASP A 22 6.79 -0.07 11.03
N PRO A 23 7.83 -0.23 11.88
CA PRO A 23 8.59 -1.47 11.96
C PRO A 23 7.74 -2.71 12.21
N ALA A 24 6.60 -2.57 12.91
CA ALA A 24 5.67 -3.66 13.15
C ALA A 24 5.02 -4.18 11.85
N VAL A 25 4.78 -3.30 10.87
CA VAL A 25 4.26 -3.70 9.55
C VAL A 25 5.33 -4.48 8.77
N VAL A 26 6.57 -3.99 8.80
CA VAL A 26 7.71 -4.64 8.12
C VAL A 26 7.97 -6.03 8.68
N GLU A 27 7.98 -6.18 10.00
CA GLU A 27 8.25 -7.48 10.64
C GLU A 27 7.12 -8.47 10.41
N LYS A 28 5.85 -8.01 10.46
CA LYS A 28 4.69 -8.85 10.11
C LYS A 28 4.79 -9.36 8.69
N GLU A 29 5.06 -8.48 7.72
CA GLU A 29 5.17 -8.89 6.31
C GLU A 29 6.35 -9.85 6.11
N LYS A 30 7.50 -9.58 6.74
CA LYS A 30 8.65 -10.47 6.70
C LYS A 30 8.33 -11.86 7.23
N GLN A 31 7.59 -11.95 8.34
CA GLN A 31 7.16 -13.23 8.89
C GLN A 31 6.23 -13.98 7.92
N VAL A 32 5.28 -13.28 7.30
CA VAL A 32 4.42 -13.85 6.23
C VAL A 32 5.26 -14.39 5.08
N GLN A 33 6.27 -13.66 4.61
CA GLN A 33 7.15 -14.12 3.53
C GLN A 33 8.04 -15.29 3.93
N ILE A 34 8.47 -15.38 5.19
CA ILE A 34 9.20 -16.53 5.73
C ILE A 34 8.32 -17.78 5.71
N ASP A 35 7.06 -17.65 6.14
CA ASP A 35 6.14 -18.79 6.20
C ASP A 35 5.80 -19.29 4.78
N ILE A 36 5.51 -18.38 3.84
CA ILE A 36 5.36 -18.72 2.40
C ILE A 36 6.60 -19.41 1.85
N ALA A 37 7.80 -18.96 2.24
CA ALA A 37 9.04 -19.54 1.73
C ALA A 37 9.34 -20.92 2.30
N ARG A 38 9.03 -21.18 3.57
CA ARG A 38 9.15 -22.50 4.21
C ARG A 38 8.26 -23.53 3.55
N GLU A 39 7.04 -23.15 3.17
CA GLU A 39 6.12 -24.03 2.44
C GLU A 39 6.59 -24.36 1.01
N SER A 40 7.50 -23.56 0.44
CA SER A 40 7.95 -23.73 -0.94
C SER A 40 8.91 -24.90 -1.17
N GLY A 41 9.47 -25.48 -0.11
CA GLY A 41 10.38 -26.65 -0.19
C GLY A 41 11.70 -26.41 -0.95
N LYS A 42 12.06 -25.15 -1.19
CA LYS A 42 13.29 -24.77 -1.92
C LYS A 42 14.52 -24.79 -1.00
N PRO A 43 15.75 -24.83 -1.54
CA PRO A 43 16.96 -24.69 -0.73
C PRO A 43 17.04 -23.34 -0.01
N ASP A 44 17.64 -23.31 1.19
CA ASP A 44 17.73 -22.11 2.05
C ASP A 44 18.29 -20.87 1.33
N ALA A 45 19.34 -21.05 0.52
CA ALA A 45 19.94 -19.96 -0.24
C ALA A 45 18.98 -19.32 -1.29
N VAL A 46 18.01 -20.10 -1.79
CA VAL A 46 16.97 -19.61 -2.71
C VAL A 46 15.84 -18.94 -1.92
N ILE A 47 15.48 -19.50 -0.77
CA ILE A 47 14.50 -18.93 0.15
C ILE A 47 14.92 -17.54 0.62
N GLU A 48 16.16 -17.37 1.06
CA GLU A 48 16.68 -16.08 1.52
C GLU A 48 16.62 -15.02 0.43
N LYS A 49 17.11 -15.35 -0.77
CA LYS A 49 17.03 -14.45 -1.94
C LYS A 49 15.59 -14.11 -2.32
N MET A 50 14.67 -15.08 -2.19
CA MET A 50 13.26 -14.87 -2.48
C MET A 50 12.62 -13.91 -1.49
N ILE A 51 12.88 -14.05 -0.19
CA ILE A 51 12.36 -13.14 0.85
C ILE A 51 12.88 -11.73 0.61
N VAL A 52 14.18 -11.56 0.37
CA VAL A 52 14.78 -10.24 0.11
C VAL A 52 14.13 -9.56 -1.10
N GLY A 53 13.94 -10.31 -2.21
CA GLY A 53 13.28 -9.77 -3.41
C GLY A 53 11.83 -9.37 -3.17
N ARG A 54 11.08 -10.17 -2.39
CA ARG A 54 9.68 -9.88 -2.06
C ARG A 54 9.55 -8.71 -1.11
N MET A 55 10.41 -8.61 -0.10
CA MET A 55 10.44 -7.45 0.79
C MET A 55 10.78 -6.17 0.04
N LYS A 56 11.75 -6.21 -0.89
CA LYS A 56 12.04 -5.05 -1.75
C LYS A 56 10.84 -4.63 -2.59
N LYS A 57 10.13 -5.61 -3.16
CA LYS A 57 8.89 -5.33 -3.91
C LYS A 57 7.81 -4.71 -3.01
N PHE A 58 7.60 -5.28 -1.83
CA PHE A 58 6.66 -4.76 -0.85
C PHE A 58 6.98 -3.30 -0.49
N MET A 59 8.25 -2.98 -0.19
CA MET A 59 8.68 -1.60 0.05
C MET A 59 8.35 -0.67 -1.13
N SER A 60 8.58 -1.12 -2.38
CA SER A 60 8.27 -0.31 -3.57
C SER A 60 6.77 -0.11 -3.82
N GLU A 61 5.92 -0.99 -3.28
CA GLU A 61 4.47 -0.88 -3.42
C GLU A 61 3.83 -0.05 -2.30
N VAL A 62 4.41 -0.04 -1.09
CA VAL A 62 3.82 0.66 0.07
C VAL A 62 4.40 2.03 0.36
N THR A 63 5.59 2.35 -0.15
CA THR A 63 6.23 3.66 0.06
C THR A 63 6.03 4.59 -1.13
N LEU A 64 5.64 5.84 -0.88
CA LEU A 64 5.36 6.81 -1.94
C LEU A 64 6.55 6.98 -2.89
N LEU A 65 7.76 7.17 -2.35
CA LEU A 65 8.95 7.43 -3.18
C LEU A 65 9.36 6.25 -4.05
N GLY A 66 9.08 5.01 -3.59
CA GLY A 66 9.41 3.78 -4.31
C GLY A 66 8.39 3.39 -5.40
N GLN A 67 7.17 3.94 -5.35
CA GLN A 67 6.10 3.61 -6.29
C GLN A 67 6.39 4.10 -7.70
N SER A 68 5.97 3.31 -8.69
CA SER A 68 5.88 3.75 -10.09
C SER A 68 4.85 4.87 -10.20
N PHE A 69 5.23 5.97 -10.85
CA PHE A 69 4.39 7.15 -10.90
C PHE A 69 3.21 6.94 -11.85
N VAL A 70 1.97 7.07 -11.34
CA VAL A 70 0.73 6.80 -12.12
C VAL A 70 0.64 7.63 -13.41
N ILE A 71 1.22 8.83 -13.43
CA ILE A 71 1.24 9.70 -14.62
C ILE A 71 2.32 9.27 -15.63
N ASN A 72 3.44 8.74 -15.14
CA ASN A 72 4.53 8.22 -15.97
C ASN A 72 5.15 6.97 -15.29
N PRO A 73 4.64 5.76 -15.61
CA PRO A 73 5.06 4.53 -14.94
C PRO A 73 6.52 4.13 -15.16
N ASP A 74 7.19 4.73 -16.14
CA ASP A 74 8.63 4.51 -16.41
C ASP A 74 9.52 5.08 -15.32
N LEU A 75 8.99 6.02 -14.52
CA LEU A 75 9.69 6.67 -13.42
C LEU A 75 9.04 6.31 -12.08
N THR A 76 9.85 6.25 -11.03
CA THR A 76 9.32 6.30 -9.67
C THR A 76 8.87 7.71 -9.32
N VAL A 77 8.02 7.86 -8.30
CA VAL A 77 7.62 9.18 -7.81
C VAL A 77 8.84 10.01 -7.37
N GLU A 78 9.83 9.38 -6.74
CA GLU A 78 11.08 10.04 -6.37
C GLU A 78 11.84 10.56 -7.59
N ALA A 79 11.99 9.73 -8.63
CA ALA A 79 12.69 10.12 -9.86
C ALA A 79 11.96 11.27 -10.56
N ALA A 80 10.63 11.18 -10.68
CA ALA A 80 9.81 12.23 -11.27
C ALA A 80 9.89 13.55 -10.48
N ALA A 81 9.96 13.50 -9.15
CA ALA A 81 10.15 14.68 -8.31
C ALA A 81 11.54 15.32 -8.52
N LYS A 82 12.60 14.49 -8.55
CA LYS A 82 13.98 14.95 -8.79
C LYS A 82 14.15 15.58 -10.18
N GLU A 83 13.58 14.98 -11.23
CA GLU A 83 13.59 15.55 -12.58
C GLU A 83 12.89 16.91 -12.65
N ALA A 84 11.84 17.09 -11.84
CA ALA A 84 11.15 18.36 -11.69
C ALA A 84 11.86 19.36 -10.75
N GLY A 85 13.03 19.00 -10.20
CA GLY A 85 13.79 19.84 -9.27
C GLY A 85 13.14 20.00 -7.90
N ALA A 86 12.33 19.03 -7.47
CA ALA A 86 11.58 19.06 -6.23
C ALA A 86 11.90 17.87 -5.33
N GLU A 87 11.79 18.09 -4.03
CA GLU A 87 11.86 17.05 -3.01
C GLU A 87 10.50 16.93 -2.32
N ILE A 88 10.04 15.70 -2.12
CA ILE A 88 8.79 15.43 -1.40
C ILE A 88 9.16 15.20 0.05
N VAL A 89 8.72 16.09 0.93
CA VAL A 89 9.04 16.06 2.36
C VAL A 89 7.97 15.38 3.23
N GLY A 90 6.80 15.09 2.65
CA GLY A 90 5.68 14.46 3.36
C GLY A 90 4.36 14.62 2.64
N PHE A 91 3.35 13.88 3.10
CA PHE A 91 1.98 13.98 2.60
C PHE A 91 0.98 13.62 3.71
N VAL A 92 -0.28 14.02 3.50
CA VAL A 92 -1.42 13.57 4.28
C VAL A 92 -2.52 13.20 3.29
N ARG A 93 -3.12 12.02 3.49
CA ARG A 93 -4.28 11.53 2.74
C ARG A 93 -5.40 11.30 3.75
N LEU A 94 -6.60 11.75 3.41
CA LEU A 94 -7.81 11.53 4.21
C LEU A 94 -8.87 10.93 3.29
N GLU A 95 -9.54 9.89 3.75
CA GLU A 95 -10.65 9.25 3.04
C GLU A 95 -11.91 9.24 3.92
N VAL A 96 -13.05 9.64 3.35
CA VAL A 96 -14.33 9.65 4.07
C VAL A 96 -14.75 8.21 4.34
N GLY A 97 -15.02 7.88 5.60
CA GLY A 97 -15.39 6.52 6.00
C GLY A 97 -14.20 5.62 6.34
N GLU A 98 -12.97 6.14 6.33
CA GLU A 98 -11.80 5.39 6.76
C GLU A 98 -11.96 4.90 8.21
N GLY A 99 -11.89 3.58 8.40
CA GLY A 99 -12.07 2.94 9.72
C GLY A 99 -13.52 2.83 10.21
N ILE A 100 -14.51 3.18 9.38
CA ILE A 100 -15.94 3.04 9.72
C ILE A 100 -16.49 1.76 9.09
N GLU A 101 -17.05 0.86 9.91
CA GLU A 101 -17.79 -0.29 9.39
C GLU A 101 -19.09 0.20 8.75
N VAL A 102 -19.21 -0.01 7.43
CA VAL A 102 -20.45 0.31 6.70
C VAL A 102 -21.45 -0.80 6.99
N GLU A 103 -22.44 -0.50 7.82
CA GLU A 103 -23.60 -1.35 8.01
C GLU A 103 -24.34 -1.46 6.67
N LYS A 104 -24.33 -2.66 6.08
CA LYS A 104 -25.11 -2.94 4.87
C LYS A 104 -26.54 -3.24 5.28
N GLU A 105 -27.38 -2.22 5.24
CA GLU A 105 -28.82 -2.38 5.41
C GLU A 105 -29.44 -2.95 4.12
N ASP A 106 -30.16 -4.05 4.25
CA ASP A 106 -30.97 -4.61 3.17
C ASP A 106 -32.31 -3.87 3.14
N PHE A 107 -32.38 -2.87 2.26
CA PHE A 107 -33.57 -2.05 2.06
C PHE A 107 -34.81 -2.89 1.71
N ALA A 108 -34.65 -4.04 1.03
CA ALA A 108 -35.79 -4.92 0.72
C ALA A 108 -36.31 -5.62 1.98
N ALA A 109 -35.41 -6.04 2.88
CA ALA A 109 -35.77 -6.63 4.16
C ALA A 109 -36.40 -5.60 5.11
N GLU A 110 -35.96 -4.34 5.07
CA GLU A 110 -36.55 -3.24 5.84
C GLU A 110 -37.97 -2.91 5.37
N VAL A 111 -38.16 -2.78 4.05
CA VAL A 111 -39.49 -2.53 3.44
C VAL A 111 -40.45 -3.68 3.71
N ALA A 112 -39.99 -4.94 3.63
CA ALA A 112 -40.82 -6.10 3.93
C ALA A 112 -41.26 -6.14 5.41
N LYS A 113 -40.39 -5.72 6.34
CA LYS A 113 -40.75 -5.59 7.77
C LYS A 113 -41.75 -4.46 8.01
N ALA A 114 -41.59 -3.32 7.33
CA ALA A 114 -42.47 -2.17 7.50
C ALA A 114 -43.89 -2.39 6.92
N ALA A 115 -44.04 -3.22 5.88
CA ALA A 115 -45.34 -3.53 5.26
C ALA A 115 -46.14 -4.64 5.97
N GLN A 116 -45.53 -5.34 6.93
CA GLN A 116 -46.16 -6.42 7.70
C GLN A 116 -46.66 -5.96 9.09
N GLY A 117 -46.41 -4.71 9.47
CA GLY A 117 -47.01 -4.05 10.64
C GLY A 117 -48.17 -3.16 10.23
#